data_AF-A0A3C1PKG6-F1
#
_entry.id   AF-A0A3C1PKG6-F1
#
_cell.length_a   1.000
_cell.length_b   1.000
_cell.length_c   1.000
_cell.angle_alpha   90.00
_cell.angle_beta   90.00
_cell.angle_gamma   90.00
#
_symmetry.space_group_name_H-M   'P 1'
#
loop_
_entity.id
_entity.type
_entity.pdbx_description
1 polymer ?
#
loop_
_entity_poly.entity_id
_entity_poly.type
_entity_poly.pdbx_seq_one_letter_code
_entity_poly.pdbx_strand_id
1 'polypeptide(L)'
;MKNKTIIFLVSTLVLFLASATMTAQLQVEDNTKIKIGNRNASLHLSKTGRYGEATSKTFGSGETGLIIEYGVSESSGMYLDGQNITLWSPGDDQLIRVFDEDNMTEKAFMNNLGTWVTSSDSIHKEEVEQIISALEKVKLIKGVSYHYKNDSTKENDYKKQTNNKQRDFGFIAQELEKVYPELVYTNEFGHKFINYNGLIPVLTAALNEQQTEIDILKGEMEALRKQVEALIKTNKKE
;
A
#
# COMPACT_ATOMS: atom_id res chain seq x y z
N MET A 1 66.88 31.62 55.72
CA MET A 1 66.41 30.34 56.31
C MET A 1 65.10 30.58 57.05
N LYS A 2 64.14 29.66 56.88
CA LYS A 2 62.76 29.57 57.44
C LYS A 2 61.70 30.40 56.70
N ASN A 3 61.13 29.86 55.61
CA ASN A 3 59.89 29.03 55.49
C ASN A 3 58.63 29.81 55.94
N LYS A 4 57.91 30.45 55.00
CA LYS A 4 56.76 29.92 54.20
C LYS A 4 55.65 29.30 55.05
N THR A 5 54.55 30.06 55.21
CA THR A 5 53.18 29.52 55.20
C THR A 5 52.25 30.55 54.55
N ILE A 6 52.04 30.41 53.25
CA ILE A 6 50.96 31.09 52.52
C ILE A 6 49.74 30.18 52.71
N ILE A 7 48.76 30.63 53.48
CA ILE A 7 47.48 29.94 53.63
C ILE A 7 46.67 30.26 52.39
N PHE A 8 46.67 29.33 51.43
CA PHE A 8 45.68 29.32 50.35
C PHE A 8 44.35 28.89 50.96
N LEU A 9 43.45 29.87 51.16
CA LEU A 9 42.04 29.57 51.38
C LEU A 9 41.47 29.10 50.04
N VAL A 10 41.57 27.79 49.77
CA VAL A 10 40.76 27.16 48.73
C VAL A 10 39.35 27.08 49.29
N SER A 11 38.56 28.14 49.12
CA SER A 11 37.13 28.05 49.31
C SER A 11 36.61 27.14 48.21
N THR A 12 36.36 25.88 48.58
CA THR A 12 35.65 24.90 47.78
C THR A 12 34.32 25.53 47.37
N LEU A 13 34.25 26.07 46.16
CA LEU A 13 32.99 26.32 45.50
C LEU A 13 32.38 24.93 45.29
N VAL A 14 31.57 24.50 46.25
CA VAL A 14 30.63 23.41 46.06
C VAL A 14 29.68 23.94 44.99
N LEU A 15 30.04 23.67 43.73
CA LEU A 15 29.14 23.81 42.62
C LEU A 15 28.00 22.84 42.92
N PHE A 16 26.92 23.36 43.47
CA PHE A 16 25.63 22.70 43.40
C PHE A 16 25.39 22.51 41.90
N LEU A 17 25.80 21.35 41.35
CA LEU A 17 25.13 20.80 40.18
C LEU A 17 23.73 20.48 40.66
N ALA A 18 22.88 21.51 40.68
CA ALA A 18 21.52 21.30 40.27
C ALA A 18 21.65 20.66 38.88
N SER A 19 21.57 19.33 38.83
CA SER A 19 21.32 18.63 37.59
C SER A 19 19.90 19.03 37.21
N ALA A 20 19.79 20.21 36.60
CA ALA A 20 18.73 20.43 35.64
C ALA A 20 18.89 19.26 34.67
N THR A 21 17.98 18.30 34.75
CA THR A 21 17.84 17.26 33.75
C THR A 21 17.52 18.01 32.47
N MET A 22 18.56 18.44 31.75
CA MET A 22 18.42 18.86 30.38
C MET A 22 17.94 17.60 29.68
N THR A 23 16.63 17.53 29.41
CA THR A 23 16.07 16.45 28.62
C THR A 23 16.62 16.63 27.23
N ALA A 24 17.76 15.97 26.97
CA ALA A 24 18.42 15.99 25.69
C ALA A 24 17.39 15.51 24.66
N GLN A 25 17.04 16.37 23.73
CA GLN A 25 16.12 16.05 22.64
C GLN A 25 16.72 14.98 21.72
N LEU A 26 18.05 14.90 21.68
CA LEU A 26 18.83 13.89 20.99
C LEU A 26 19.94 13.41 21.92
N GLN A 27 20.09 12.09 22.08
CA GLN A 27 21.20 11.50 22.83
C GLN A 27 21.85 10.40 21.98
N VAL A 28 23.12 10.56 21.65
CA VAL A 28 23.95 9.48 21.11
C VAL A 28 24.21 8.51 22.26
N GLU A 29 23.69 7.30 22.17
CA GLU A 29 23.94 6.27 23.19
C GLU A 29 25.21 5.49 22.88
N ASP A 30 25.43 5.17 21.60
CA ASP A 30 26.62 4.48 21.10
C ASP A 30 26.80 4.76 19.59
N ASN A 31 27.77 4.08 18.97
CA ASN A 31 28.10 4.24 17.54
C ASN A 31 26.98 3.78 16.60
N THR A 32 25.99 3.05 17.08
CA THR A 32 24.89 2.53 16.27
C THR A 32 23.54 3.12 16.64
N LYS A 33 23.44 3.95 17.71
CA LYS A 33 22.15 4.39 18.23
C LYS A 33 22.11 5.86 18.62
N ILE A 34 20.99 6.47 18.22
CA ILE A 34 20.53 7.77 18.68
C ILE A 34 19.15 7.59 19.31
N LYS A 35 19.01 8.04 20.56
CA LYS A 35 17.73 8.16 21.25
C LYS A 35 17.14 9.55 21.01
N ILE A 36 15.84 9.62 20.79
CA ILE A 36 15.11 10.88 20.53
C ILE A 36 14.18 11.16 21.72
N GLY A 37 14.55 12.17 22.51
CA GLY A 37 13.87 12.56 23.75
C GLY A 37 13.88 11.49 24.85
N ASN A 38 13.01 11.66 25.85
CA ASN A 38 12.83 10.68 26.94
C ASN A 38 11.89 9.52 26.57
N ARG A 39 11.38 9.50 25.35
CA ARG A 39 10.39 8.51 24.88
C ARG A 39 11.11 7.30 24.29
N ASN A 40 10.36 6.21 24.11
CA ASN A 40 10.87 4.96 23.55
C ASN A 40 10.97 4.99 22.01
N ALA A 41 11.44 6.12 21.48
CA ALA A 41 11.75 6.30 20.07
C ALA A 41 13.26 6.09 19.88
N SER A 42 13.65 5.38 18.83
CA SER A 42 15.06 5.21 18.49
C SER A 42 15.33 5.24 17.00
N LEU A 43 16.51 5.76 16.65
CA LEU A 43 17.14 5.64 15.33
C LEU A 43 18.42 4.83 15.52
N HIS A 44 18.52 3.64 14.93
CA HIS A 44 19.67 2.79 15.16
C HIS A 44 19.98 1.80 14.03
N LEU A 45 21.18 1.23 14.06
CA LEU A 45 21.61 0.17 13.14
C LEU A 45 21.48 -1.19 13.83
N SER A 46 20.63 -2.07 13.30
CA SER A 46 20.42 -3.43 13.83
C SER A 46 19.77 -4.33 12.78
N LYS A 47 19.73 -5.64 13.08
CA LYS A 47 19.01 -6.67 12.33
C LYS A 47 17.59 -6.90 12.86
N THR A 48 17.37 -6.52 14.13
CA THR A 48 16.13 -6.71 14.89
C THR A 48 15.72 -5.38 15.54
N GLY A 49 14.43 -5.23 15.86
CA GLY A 49 13.93 -4.09 16.65
C GLY A 49 14.33 -4.20 18.13
N ARG A 50 13.95 -3.22 18.97
CA ARG A 50 14.27 -3.23 20.41
C ARG A 50 13.07 -3.42 21.34
N TYR A 51 11.87 -3.36 20.79
CA TYR A 51 10.63 -3.36 21.56
C TYR A 51 9.68 -4.46 21.08
N GLY A 52 9.02 -5.11 22.04
CA GLY A 52 8.12 -6.23 21.79
C GLY A 52 8.76 -7.37 20.99
N GLU A 53 7.95 -7.99 20.14
CA GLU A 53 8.29 -9.16 19.33
C GLU A 53 9.37 -8.84 18.29
N ALA A 54 9.51 -7.57 17.89
CA ALA A 54 10.52 -7.12 16.94
C ALA A 54 11.95 -7.41 17.42
N THR A 55 12.18 -7.56 18.74
CA THR A 55 13.47 -7.96 19.33
C THR A 55 13.98 -9.30 18.84
N SER A 56 13.07 -10.21 18.49
CA SER A 56 13.38 -11.57 18.02
C SER A 56 13.26 -11.72 16.50
N LYS A 57 12.76 -10.69 15.80
CA LYS A 57 12.54 -10.72 14.37
C LYS A 57 13.74 -10.14 13.62
N THR A 58 14.44 -11.00 12.88
CA THR A 58 15.41 -10.54 11.89
C THR A 58 14.67 -10.03 10.65
N PHE A 59 14.93 -8.79 10.26
CA PHE A 59 14.39 -8.15 9.06
C PHE A 59 15.29 -8.37 7.83
N GLY A 60 14.70 -8.28 6.64
CA GLY A 60 15.41 -8.47 5.37
C GLY A 60 16.09 -9.84 5.26
N SER A 61 17.31 -9.85 4.70
CA SER A 61 18.14 -11.06 4.58
C SER A 61 19.03 -11.34 5.81
N GLY A 62 18.85 -10.58 6.91
CA GLY A 62 19.69 -10.69 8.10
C GLY A 62 20.96 -9.86 8.07
N GLU A 63 21.01 -8.83 7.22
CA GLU A 63 22.03 -7.79 7.27
C GLU A 63 21.65 -6.71 8.30
N THR A 64 22.62 -5.88 8.68
CA THR A 64 22.35 -4.72 9.53
C THR A 64 21.77 -3.60 8.67
N GLY A 65 20.55 -3.16 9.01
CA GLY A 65 19.87 -2.05 8.35
C GLY A 65 19.67 -0.85 9.28
N LEU A 66 19.18 0.25 8.71
CA LEU A 66 18.73 1.42 9.46
C LEU A 66 17.31 1.20 9.96
N ILE A 67 17.10 1.36 11.27
CA ILE A 67 15.81 1.24 11.94
C ILE A 67 15.39 2.59 12.51
N ILE A 68 14.13 2.93 12.26
CA ILE A 68 13.38 3.96 12.98
C ILE A 68 12.19 3.25 13.64
N GLU A 69 12.11 3.27 14.97
CA GLU A 69 11.04 2.59 15.69
C GLU A 69 10.56 3.37 16.91
N TYR A 70 9.32 3.07 17.30
CA TYR A 70 8.72 3.49 18.56
C TYR A 70 8.02 2.29 19.21
N GLY A 71 8.23 2.07 20.51
CA GLY A 71 7.53 0.98 21.19
C GLY A 71 7.82 0.83 22.68
N VAL A 72 7.02 0.03 23.39
CA VAL A 72 7.26 -0.36 24.79
C VAL A 72 7.13 -1.87 24.95
N SER A 73 5.90 -2.35 25.19
CA SER A 73 5.51 -3.77 25.16
C SER A 73 5.40 -4.28 23.72
N GLU A 74 4.95 -3.43 22.81
CA GLU A 74 4.84 -3.68 21.38
C GLU A 74 5.45 -2.49 20.62
N SER A 75 5.63 -2.63 19.31
CA SER A 75 6.28 -1.60 18.51
C SER A 75 5.74 -1.47 17.09
N SER A 76 5.94 -0.27 16.55
CA SER A 76 5.88 0.00 15.12
C SER A 76 7.18 0.64 14.65
N GLY A 77 7.50 0.44 13.39
CA GLY A 77 8.71 1.00 12.84
C GLY A 77 8.95 0.68 11.37
N MET A 78 10.11 1.13 10.92
CA MET A 78 10.61 0.98 9.56
C MET A 78 12.07 0.52 9.61
N TYR A 79 12.39 -0.49 8.81
CA TYR A 79 13.74 -1.04 8.61
C TYR A 79 14.14 -0.89 7.13
N LEU A 80 15.36 -0.42 6.89
CA LEU A 80 15.93 -0.13 5.56
C LEU A 80 17.31 -0.78 5.44
N ASP A 81 17.51 -1.69 4.48
CA ASP A 81 18.82 -2.36 4.24
C ASP A 81 19.37 -2.20 2.82
N GLY A 82 18.77 -1.33 2.03
CA GLY A 82 19.12 -1.11 0.63
C GLY A 82 18.56 -2.17 -0.33
N GLN A 83 18.01 -3.27 0.18
CA GLN A 83 17.36 -4.31 -0.62
C GLN A 83 15.84 -4.34 -0.40
N ASN A 84 15.41 -4.15 0.85
CA ASN A 84 14.02 -4.15 1.26
C ASN A 84 13.74 -2.98 2.21
N ILE A 85 12.51 -2.50 2.14
CA ILE A 85 11.91 -1.67 3.19
C ILE A 85 10.93 -2.57 3.93
N THR A 86 11.13 -2.75 5.24
CA THR A 86 10.19 -3.49 6.09
C THR A 86 9.46 -2.50 6.99
N LEU A 87 8.14 -2.55 6.95
CA LEU A 87 7.27 -1.82 7.88
C LEU A 87 6.61 -2.84 8.81
N TRP A 88 6.47 -2.48 10.09
CA TRP A 88 5.71 -3.28 11.05
C TRP A 88 4.89 -2.39 11.97
N SER A 89 3.81 -2.98 12.48
CA SER A 89 2.86 -2.41 13.41
C SER A 89 2.36 -3.54 14.32
N PRO A 90 1.93 -3.26 15.56
CA PRO A 90 1.29 -4.26 16.43
C PRO A 90 0.05 -4.88 15.76
N GLY A 91 -0.62 -4.13 14.88
CA GLY A 91 -1.68 -4.64 14.03
C GLY A 91 -3.04 -4.84 14.72
N ASP A 92 -3.25 -4.21 15.87
CA ASP A 92 -4.53 -4.25 16.61
C ASP A 92 -5.72 -3.74 15.80
N ASP A 93 -5.49 -2.78 14.89
CA ASP A 93 -6.52 -2.18 14.04
C ASP A 93 -6.04 -2.07 12.58
N GLN A 94 -5.34 -0.98 12.24
CA GLN A 94 -4.80 -0.70 10.91
C GLN A 94 -3.26 -0.79 10.92
N LEU A 95 -2.69 -1.41 9.89
CA LEU A 95 -1.22 -1.54 9.74
C LEU A 95 -0.59 -0.23 9.26
N ILE A 96 -1.23 0.45 8.31
CA ILE A 96 -0.76 1.71 7.70
C ILE A 96 -1.98 2.60 7.47
N ARG A 97 -1.84 3.91 7.70
CA ARG A 97 -2.88 4.92 7.49
C ARG A 97 -2.35 6.05 6.63
N VAL A 98 -3.16 6.51 5.69
CA VAL A 98 -2.84 7.63 4.79
C VAL A 98 -3.84 8.74 5.02
N PHE A 99 -3.33 9.89 5.41
CA PHE A 99 -4.09 11.10 5.66
C PHE A 99 -3.72 12.18 4.66
N ASP A 100 -4.72 12.97 4.33
CA ASP A 100 -4.56 14.30 3.73
C ASP A 100 -4.26 15.29 4.84
N GLU A 101 -3.11 15.95 4.77
CA GLU A 101 -2.60 16.81 5.84
C GLU A 101 -3.42 18.10 5.99
N ASP A 102 -4.02 18.59 4.90
CA ASP A 102 -4.76 19.84 4.88
C ASP A 102 -5.93 19.85 5.89
N ASN A 103 -6.54 18.69 6.12
CA ASN A 103 -7.70 18.53 7.01
C ASN A 103 -7.66 17.27 7.88
N MET A 104 -6.54 16.54 7.88
CA MET A 104 -6.39 15.25 8.55
C MET A 104 -7.48 14.23 8.18
N THR A 105 -7.93 14.23 6.92
CA THR A 105 -8.89 13.24 6.41
C THR A 105 -8.18 11.96 6.00
N GLU A 106 -8.59 10.82 6.54
CA GLU A 106 -8.08 9.52 6.12
C GLU A 106 -8.55 9.20 4.69
N LYS A 107 -7.61 9.01 3.76
CA LYS A 107 -7.88 8.68 2.36
C LYS A 107 -7.88 7.18 2.11
N ALA A 108 -6.99 6.47 2.81
CA ALA A 108 -6.83 5.03 2.67
C ALA A 108 -6.11 4.44 3.89
N PHE A 109 -6.25 3.14 4.09
CA PHE A 109 -5.50 2.39 5.08
C PHE A 109 -5.22 0.97 4.62
N MET A 110 -4.23 0.34 5.24
CA MET A 110 -4.00 -1.09 5.16
C MET A 110 -4.59 -1.75 6.41
N ASN A 111 -5.56 -2.65 6.25
CA ASN A 111 -6.15 -3.36 7.38
C ASN A 111 -5.17 -4.40 7.98
N ASN A 112 -5.53 -5.02 9.10
CA ASN A 112 -4.71 -6.04 9.77
C ASN A 112 -4.38 -7.29 8.93
N LEU A 113 -5.03 -7.51 7.78
CA LEU A 113 -4.71 -8.59 6.83
C LEU A 113 -3.79 -8.15 5.68
N GLY A 114 -3.39 -6.88 5.64
CA GLY A 114 -2.57 -6.33 4.56
C GLY A 114 -3.36 -5.86 3.34
N THR A 115 -4.70 -5.82 3.40
CA THR A 115 -5.53 -5.34 2.29
C THR A 115 -5.57 -3.82 2.28
N TRP A 116 -5.34 -3.23 1.10
CA TRP A 116 -5.51 -1.79 0.89
C TRP A 116 -6.99 -1.43 0.76
N VAL A 117 -7.44 -0.48 1.58
CA VAL A 117 -8.84 -0.03 1.67
C VAL A 117 -8.90 1.46 1.42
N THR A 118 -9.85 1.90 0.60
CA THR A 118 -10.07 3.30 0.22
C THR A 118 -11.47 3.76 0.62
N SER A 119 -11.64 5.04 0.92
CA SER A 119 -12.97 5.62 1.20
C SER A 119 -13.91 5.49 0.00
N SER A 120 -15.19 5.18 0.27
CA SER A 120 -16.25 5.03 -0.74
C SER A 120 -17.62 5.49 -0.23
N ASP A 121 -17.63 6.28 0.85
CA ASP A 121 -18.87 6.79 1.45
C ASP A 121 -19.62 7.71 0.47
N SER A 122 -20.94 7.60 0.46
CA SER A 122 -21.84 8.44 -0.35
C SER A 122 -21.68 9.93 -0.08
N ILE A 123 -21.33 10.34 1.14
CA ILE A 123 -21.14 11.76 1.48
C ILE A 123 -19.95 12.39 0.74
N HIS A 124 -19.01 11.57 0.26
CA HIS A 124 -17.82 12.00 -0.47
C HIS A 124 -17.97 11.83 -1.99
N LYS A 125 -19.20 11.66 -2.49
CA LYS A 125 -19.49 11.45 -3.91
C LYS A 125 -20.53 12.45 -4.39
N GLU A 126 -20.29 13.00 -5.56
CA GLU A 126 -21.23 13.83 -6.32
C GLU A 126 -21.42 13.23 -7.71
N GLU A 127 -22.48 13.65 -8.41
CA GLU A 127 -22.77 13.21 -9.78
C GLU A 127 -22.81 11.66 -9.93
N VAL A 128 -23.44 11.00 -8.96
CA VAL A 128 -23.52 9.53 -8.93
C VAL A 128 -24.48 9.02 -10.01
N GLU A 129 -23.91 8.55 -11.11
CA GLU A 129 -24.62 7.95 -12.24
C GLU A 129 -24.37 6.44 -12.33
N GLN A 130 -25.35 5.72 -12.91
CA GLN A 130 -25.18 4.32 -13.21
C GLN A 130 -24.19 4.15 -14.38
N ILE A 131 -23.27 3.19 -14.25
CA ILE A 131 -22.42 2.78 -15.37
C ILE A 131 -23.28 2.03 -16.40
N ILE A 132 -23.43 2.61 -17.57
CA ILE A 132 -24.21 2.07 -18.69
C ILE A 132 -23.32 1.71 -19.88
N SER A 133 -23.79 0.78 -20.71
CA SER A 133 -23.05 0.26 -21.87
C SER A 133 -21.68 -0.31 -21.49
N ALA A 134 -21.58 -0.83 -20.26
CA ALA A 134 -20.35 -1.37 -19.71
C ALA A 134 -19.88 -2.61 -20.47
N LEU A 135 -20.82 -3.50 -20.84
CA LEU A 135 -20.53 -4.72 -21.60
C LEU A 135 -19.92 -4.39 -22.97
N GLU A 136 -20.52 -3.46 -23.70
CA GLU A 136 -20.03 -3.04 -25.01
C GLU A 136 -18.62 -2.44 -24.93
N LYS A 137 -18.36 -1.58 -23.94
CA LYS A 137 -17.02 -1.02 -23.73
C LYS A 137 -16.00 -2.07 -23.27
N VAL A 138 -16.37 -2.99 -22.37
CA VAL A 138 -15.48 -4.05 -21.90
C VAL A 138 -15.09 -5.02 -23.03
N LYS A 139 -15.98 -5.25 -24.01
CA LYS A 139 -15.64 -6.05 -25.21
C LYS A 139 -14.53 -5.41 -26.06
N LEU A 140 -14.30 -4.10 -25.96
CA LEU A 140 -13.25 -3.39 -26.72
C LEU A 140 -11.86 -3.52 -26.10
N ILE A 141 -11.76 -3.84 -24.81
CA ILE A 141 -10.48 -3.97 -24.10
C ILE A 141 -10.01 -5.42 -24.08
N LYS A 142 -8.69 -5.63 -24.11
CA LYS A 142 -8.08 -6.96 -24.21
C LYS A 142 -7.15 -7.22 -23.04
N GLY A 143 -7.46 -8.27 -22.29
CA GLY A 143 -6.48 -8.86 -21.36
C GLY A 143 -5.33 -9.47 -22.16
N VAL A 144 -4.11 -9.13 -21.76
CA VAL A 144 -2.88 -9.65 -22.38
C VAL A 144 -2.03 -10.38 -21.35
N SER A 145 -1.20 -11.31 -21.84
CA SER A 145 -0.12 -11.88 -21.05
C SER A 145 1.21 -11.50 -21.68
N TYR A 146 2.17 -11.15 -20.84
CA TYR A 146 3.42 -10.57 -21.30
C TYR A 146 4.57 -10.93 -20.37
N HIS A 147 5.78 -10.66 -20.84
CA HIS A 147 6.96 -10.57 -19.98
C HIS A 147 7.42 -9.13 -20.05
N TYR A 148 7.89 -8.59 -18.94
CA TYR A 148 8.60 -7.32 -18.97
C TYR A 148 9.82 -7.44 -19.88
N LYS A 149 10.05 -6.40 -20.69
CA LYS A 149 11.29 -6.28 -21.46
C LYS A 149 12.46 -6.29 -20.47
N ASN A 150 13.51 -7.01 -20.84
CA ASN A 150 14.77 -7.07 -20.12
C ASN A 150 15.82 -6.62 -21.12
N ASP A 151 16.23 -5.36 -20.98
CA ASP A 151 17.30 -4.79 -21.78
C ASP A 151 18.25 -4.12 -20.80
N SER A 152 19.16 -4.92 -20.24
CA SER A 152 20.17 -4.51 -19.28
C SER A 152 21.11 -3.40 -19.79
N THR A 153 20.99 -3.01 -21.06
CA THR A 153 21.71 -1.90 -21.69
C THR A 153 20.92 -0.59 -21.72
N LYS A 154 19.64 -0.58 -21.32
CA LYS A 154 18.78 0.62 -21.28
C LYS A 154 18.30 0.91 -19.87
N GLU A 155 18.25 2.18 -19.52
CA GLU A 155 17.74 2.75 -18.24
C GLU A 155 16.27 2.41 -17.91
N ASN A 156 15.58 1.61 -18.72
CA ASN A 156 14.14 1.35 -18.65
C ASN A 156 13.80 -0.07 -18.18
N ASP A 157 14.60 -0.66 -17.29
CA ASP A 157 14.28 -1.94 -16.65
C ASP A 157 13.19 -1.73 -15.57
N TYR A 158 11.92 -1.84 -15.97
CA TYR A 158 10.75 -1.75 -15.08
C TYR A 158 10.64 -2.91 -14.09
N LYS A 159 11.25 -4.06 -14.40
CA LYS A 159 11.25 -5.24 -13.54
C LYS A 159 12.63 -5.88 -13.62
N LYS A 160 13.42 -5.76 -12.56
CA LYS A 160 14.64 -6.58 -12.40
C LYS A 160 14.23 -8.04 -12.46
N GLN A 161 14.58 -8.72 -13.55
CA GLN A 161 14.29 -10.14 -13.66
C GLN A 161 15.17 -10.92 -12.69
N THR A 162 14.53 -11.72 -11.85
CA THR A 162 15.21 -12.87 -11.22
C THR A 162 15.46 -13.91 -12.32
N ASN A 163 16.26 -14.95 -12.05
CA ASN A 163 16.59 -16.00 -13.05
C ASN A 163 15.37 -16.72 -13.66
N ASN A 164 14.14 -16.41 -13.20
CA ASN A 164 12.90 -16.94 -13.73
C ASN A 164 12.09 -15.83 -14.43
N LYS A 165 11.93 -15.94 -15.75
CA LYS A 165 11.02 -15.09 -16.54
C LYS A 165 9.57 -15.46 -16.24
N GLN A 166 9.03 -14.94 -15.14
CA GLN A 166 7.63 -15.11 -14.82
C GLN A 166 6.77 -14.33 -15.82
N ARG A 167 5.79 -15.01 -16.41
CA ARG A 167 4.76 -14.39 -17.26
C ARG A 167 3.77 -13.64 -16.36
N ASP A 168 3.51 -12.39 -16.70
CA ASP A 168 2.53 -11.53 -16.04
C ASP A 168 1.27 -11.38 -16.92
N PHE A 169 0.19 -10.92 -16.30
CA PHE A 169 -1.11 -10.65 -16.95
C PHE A 169 -1.55 -9.22 -16.64
N GLY A 170 -2.28 -8.60 -17.56
CA GLY A 170 -2.79 -7.24 -17.37
C GLY A 170 -3.34 -6.66 -18.67
N PHE A 171 -3.26 -5.34 -18.80
CA PHE A 171 -3.68 -4.59 -19.99
C PHE A 171 -2.56 -3.74 -20.54
N ILE A 172 -2.64 -3.39 -21.82
CA ILE A 172 -1.84 -2.31 -22.41
C ILE A 172 -2.53 -0.99 -22.08
N ALA A 173 -1.87 -0.14 -21.29
CA ALA A 173 -2.46 1.11 -20.79
C ALA A 173 -2.95 2.03 -21.92
N GLN A 174 -2.23 2.11 -23.04
CA GLN A 174 -2.60 2.90 -24.22
C GLN A 174 -3.85 2.39 -24.94
N GLU A 175 -4.14 1.08 -24.86
CA GLU A 175 -5.36 0.51 -25.43
C GLU A 175 -6.54 0.76 -24.49
N LEU A 176 -6.32 0.61 -23.19
CA LEU A 176 -7.32 0.89 -22.16
C LEU A 176 -7.74 2.37 -22.15
N GLU A 177 -6.79 3.29 -22.28
CA GLU A 177 -7.03 4.74 -22.30
C GLU A 177 -8.00 5.18 -23.40
N LYS A 178 -8.05 4.48 -24.54
CA LYS A 178 -8.99 4.79 -25.63
C LYS A 178 -10.44 4.52 -25.25
N VAL A 179 -10.68 3.69 -24.24
CA VAL A 179 -12.01 3.25 -23.82
C VAL A 179 -12.38 3.82 -22.44
N TYR A 180 -11.43 3.80 -21.50
CA TYR A 180 -11.57 4.28 -20.12
C TYR A 180 -10.38 5.20 -19.76
N PRO A 181 -10.29 6.41 -20.34
CA PRO A 181 -9.20 7.34 -20.05
C PRO A 181 -9.08 7.70 -18.56
N GLU A 182 -10.21 7.72 -17.83
CA GLU A 182 -10.28 7.99 -16.38
C GLU A 182 -9.58 6.94 -15.50
N LEU A 183 -9.31 5.76 -16.06
CA LEU A 183 -8.58 4.68 -15.37
C LEU A 183 -7.09 4.66 -15.70
N VAL A 184 -6.60 5.57 -16.56
CA VAL A 184 -5.21 5.63 -16.99
C VAL A 184 -4.57 6.95 -16.57
N TYR A 185 -3.49 6.84 -15.81
CA TYR A 185 -2.72 7.98 -15.32
C TYR A 185 -1.40 8.06 -16.08
N THR A 186 -0.99 9.26 -16.45
CA THR A 186 0.33 9.50 -17.07
C THR A 186 1.19 10.29 -16.09
N ASN A 187 2.37 9.77 -15.74
CA ASN A 187 3.29 10.50 -14.87
C ASN A 187 4.06 11.60 -15.62
N GLU A 188 4.86 12.37 -14.90
CA GLU A 188 5.69 13.47 -15.44
C GLU A 188 6.68 13.03 -16.53
N PHE A 189 7.02 11.74 -16.58
CA PHE A 189 7.93 11.16 -17.58
C PHE A 189 7.20 10.57 -18.80
N GLY A 190 5.87 10.72 -18.89
CA GLY A 190 5.06 10.19 -19.99
C GLY A 190 4.75 8.69 -19.88
N HIS A 191 5.05 8.04 -18.76
CA HIS A 191 4.73 6.64 -18.51
C HIS A 191 3.29 6.49 -18.04
N LYS A 192 2.61 5.43 -18.50
CA LYS A 192 1.19 5.19 -18.21
C LYS A 192 0.98 4.12 -17.14
N PHE A 193 0.04 4.38 -16.25
CA PHE A 193 -0.35 3.54 -15.10
C PHE A 193 -1.85 3.28 -15.14
N ILE A 194 -2.29 2.13 -14.65
CA ILE A 194 -3.70 1.74 -14.67
C ILE A 194 -4.23 1.65 -13.24
N ASN A 195 -5.38 2.27 -12.97
CA ASN A 195 -6.17 2.00 -11.78
C ASN A 195 -6.99 0.71 -11.99
N TYR A 196 -6.39 -0.43 -11.68
CA TYR A 196 -7.05 -1.73 -11.80
C TYR A 196 -8.29 -1.86 -10.91
N ASN A 197 -8.31 -1.22 -9.73
CA ASN A 197 -9.45 -1.28 -8.82
C ASN A 197 -10.68 -0.58 -9.43
N GLY A 198 -10.48 0.49 -10.20
CA GLY A 198 -11.55 1.19 -10.90
C GLY A 198 -12.24 0.36 -11.99
N LEU A 199 -11.59 -0.72 -12.48
CA LEU A 199 -12.24 -1.65 -13.41
C LEU A 199 -13.28 -2.54 -12.74
N ILE A 200 -13.20 -2.76 -11.42
CA ILE A 200 -14.11 -3.66 -10.69
C ILE A 200 -15.59 -3.23 -10.88
N PRO A 201 -16.01 -1.99 -10.59
CA PRO A 201 -17.40 -1.58 -10.78
C PRO A 201 -17.84 -1.60 -12.25
N VAL A 202 -16.93 -1.32 -13.19
CA VAL A 202 -17.19 -1.42 -14.64
C VAL A 202 -17.49 -2.87 -15.03
N LEU A 203 -16.67 -3.81 -14.57
CA LEU A 203 -16.87 -5.25 -14.82
C LEU A 203 -18.15 -5.75 -14.15
N THR A 204 -18.48 -5.27 -12.95
CA THR A 204 -19.76 -5.58 -12.29
C THR A 204 -20.95 -5.11 -13.12
N ALA A 205 -20.92 -3.89 -13.64
CA ALA A 205 -21.98 -3.37 -14.52
C ALA A 205 -22.09 -4.20 -15.81
N ALA A 206 -20.97 -4.55 -16.44
CA ALA A 206 -20.95 -5.39 -17.63
C ALA A 206 -21.54 -6.79 -17.39
N LEU A 207 -21.26 -7.39 -16.24
CA LEU A 207 -21.85 -8.68 -15.84
C LEU A 207 -23.36 -8.58 -15.61
N ASN A 208 -23.84 -7.48 -15.01
CA ASN A 208 -25.27 -7.25 -14.81
C ASN A 208 -26.00 -7.03 -16.14
N GLU A 209 -25.41 -6.27 -17.06
CA GLU A 209 -25.93 -6.10 -18.43
C GLU A 209 -25.98 -7.45 -19.16
N GLN A 210 -24.90 -8.23 -19.12
CA GLN A 210 -24.84 -9.56 -19.71
C GLN A 210 -25.90 -10.50 -19.11
N GLN A 211 -26.10 -10.47 -17.80
CA GLN A 211 -27.10 -11.29 -17.13
C GLN A 211 -28.52 -10.92 -17.59
N THR A 212 -28.78 -9.63 -17.79
CA THR A 212 -30.06 -9.13 -18.31
C THR A 212 -30.33 -9.65 -19.73
N GLU A 213 -29.33 -9.61 -20.62
CA GLU A 213 -29.44 -10.19 -21.97
C GLU A 213 -29.73 -11.69 -21.93
N ILE A 214 -29.05 -12.44 -21.05
CA ILE A 214 -29.26 -13.88 -20.89
C ILE A 214 -30.69 -14.19 -20.44
N ASP A 215 -31.25 -13.41 -19.52
CA ASP A 215 -32.60 -13.67 -19.01
C ASP A 215 -33.69 -13.33 -20.03
N ILE A 216 -33.49 -12.29 -20.84
CA ILE A 216 -34.33 -11.98 -22.01
C ILE A 216 -34.31 -13.17 -22.98
N LEU A 217 -33.13 -13.63 -23.37
CA LEU A 217 -32.97 -14.75 -24.32
C LEU A 217 -33.62 -16.04 -23.80
N LYS A 218 -33.48 -16.35 -22.51
CA LYS A 218 -34.17 -17.51 -21.89
C LYS A 218 -35.69 -17.36 -21.96
N GLY A 219 -36.21 -16.16 -21.71
CA GLY A 219 -37.63 -15.87 -21.81
C GLY A 219 -38.18 -16.08 -23.23
N GLU A 220 -37.46 -15.58 -24.23
CA GLU A 220 -37.80 -15.79 -25.66
C GLU A 220 -37.74 -17.26 -26.04
N MET A 221 -36.72 -18.00 -25.61
CA MET A 221 -36.60 -19.43 -25.85
C MET A 221 -37.77 -20.23 -25.26
N GLU A 222 -38.19 -19.91 -24.04
CA GLU A 222 -39.34 -20.58 -23.40
C GLU A 222 -40.67 -20.22 -24.09
N ALA A 223 -40.84 -18.97 -24.53
CA ALA A 223 -41.99 -18.57 -25.33
C ALA A 223 -42.05 -19.34 -26.66
N LEU A 224 -40.91 -19.45 -27.35
CA LEU A 224 -40.80 -20.16 -28.61
C LEU A 224 -41.07 -21.66 -28.45
N ARG A 225 -40.55 -22.29 -27.38
CA ARG A 225 -40.82 -23.70 -27.05
C ARG A 225 -42.31 -23.96 -26.87
N LYS A 226 -43.01 -23.09 -26.12
CA LYS A 226 -44.47 -23.20 -25.93
C LYS A 226 -45.23 -23.08 -27.25
N GLN A 227 -44.82 -22.20 -28.16
CA GLN A 227 -45.43 -22.07 -29.49
C GLN A 227 -45.23 -23.34 -30.33
N VAL A 228 -44.02 -23.90 -30.33
CA VAL A 228 -43.72 -25.16 -31.03
C VAL A 228 -44.57 -26.32 -30.49
N GLU A 229 -44.69 -26.45 -29.17
CA GLU A 229 -45.53 -27.48 -28.55
C GLU A 229 -47.01 -27.33 -28.89
N ALA A 230 -47.52 -26.10 -28.93
CA ALA A 230 -48.89 -25.82 -29.31
C ALA A 230 -49.16 -26.22 -30.77
N LEU A 231 -48.25 -25.88 -31.69
CA LEU A 231 -48.35 -26.25 -33.11
C LEU A 231 -48.33 -27.77 -33.31
N ILE A 232 -47.43 -28.48 -32.61
CA ILE A 232 -47.36 -29.95 -32.67
C ILE A 232 -48.67 -30.58 -32.17
N LYS A 233 -49.30 -30.02 -31.13
CA LYS A 233 -50.59 -30.52 -30.62
C LYS A 233 -51.74 -30.28 -31.60
N THR A 234 -51.75 -29.15 -32.29
CA THR A 234 -52.76 -28.84 -33.30
C THR A 234 -52.66 -29.80 -34.49
N ASN A 235 -51.44 -30.02 -35.03
CA ASN A 235 -51.22 -30.88 -36.19
C ASN A 235 -51.43 -32.39 -35.91
N LYS A 236 -51.48 -32.82 -34.65
CA LYS A 236 -51.80 -34.22 -34.27
C LYS A 236 -53.30 -34.49 -34.11
N LYS A 237 -54.13 -33.44 -34.12
CA LYS A 237 -55.59 -33.55 -33.98
C LYS A 237 -56.33 -33.54 -35.32
N GLU A 238 -55.61 -33.27 -36.41
CA GLU A 238 -56.06 -33.41 -37.80
C GLU A 238 -55.59 -34.77 -38.36
#